data_AF-A0A6L3ZT19-F1
#
_entry.id   AF-A0A6L3ZT19-F1
#
_cell.length_a   1.000
_cell.length_b   1.000
_cell.length_c   1.000
_cell.angle_alpha   90.00
_cell.angle_beta   90.00
_cell.angle_gamma   90.00
#
_symmetry.space_group_name_H-M   'P 1'
#
loop_
_entity.id
_entity.type
_entity.pdbx_description
1 polymer ?
#
loop_
_entity_poly.entity_id
_entity_poly.type
_entity_poly.pdbx_seq_one_letter_code
_entity_poly.pdbx_strand_id
1 'polypeptide(L)'
;MNALSSDTSTASRDHVQTYFGNGFSWLHTLRNAWIITRREVRDSFRDWRIVVPIFLLTLFFPTLANFTSRVFINYFDKQGADGKEFIEAFLPLMPMLVGFFPVSISLVIALETFVGEKERRSLEPLLST
;
A
#
# COMPACT_ATOMS: atom_id res chain seq x y z
N MET A 1 -34.72 61.24 11.61
CA MET A 1 -33.58 60.65 12.34
C MET A 1 -34.14 59.81 13.48
N ASN A 2 -34.14 58.48 13.35
CA ASN A 2 -34.01 57.57 14.47
C ASN A 2 -33.63 56.18 13.95
N ALA A 3 -32.78 55.53 14.74
CA ALA A 3 -31.77 54.60 14.32
C ALA A 3 -32.32 53.26 13.79
N LEU A 4 -31.89 52.94 12.58
CA LEU A 4 -31.62 51.56 12.16
C LEU A 4 -30.49 51.02 13.05
N SER A 5 -30.86 50.31 14.12
CA SER A 5 -29.96 49.52 14.96
C SER A 5 -30.62 48.16 15.24
N SER A 6 -31.15 47.59 14.16
CA SER A 6 -31.65 46.23 14.07
C SER A 6 -30.49 45.24 14.04
N ASP A 7 -30.46 44.38 15.05
CA ASP A 7 -30.50 42.93 14.82
C ASP A 7 -29.23 42.23 14.27
N THR A 8 -28.04 42.62 14.74
CA THR A 8 -26.78 41.92 14.39
C THR A 8 -26.14 41.16 15.55
N SER A 9 -26.69 41.22 16.77
CA SER A 9 -26.06 40.65 17.98
C SER A 9 -26.59 39.26 18.38
N THR A 10 -27.70 38.82 17.79
CA THR A 10 -28.38 37.55 18.10
C THR A 10 -27.97 36.43 17.14
N ALA A 11 -27.78 36.72 15.85
CA ALA A 11 -27.37 35.73 14.84
C ALA A 11 -25.92 35.22 15.01
N SER A 12 -25.06 35.95 15.72
CA SER A 12 -23.66 35.55 15.93
C SER A 12 -23.44 34.58 17.10
N ARG A 13 -24.48 34.29 17.90
CA ARG A 13 -24.38 33.41 19.07
C ARG A 13 -24.68 31.94 18.79
N ASP A 14 -25.22 31.64 17.60
CA ASP A 14 -25.71 30.30 17.27
C ASP A 14 -24.66 29.45 16.52
N HIS A 15 -23.55 30.04 16.09
CA HIS A 15 -22.50 29.37 15.31
C HIS A 15 -21.41 28.68 16.15
N VAL A 16 -21.46 28.77 17.49
CA VAL A 16 -20.39 28.24 18.36
C VAL A 16 -20.78 26.93 19.06
N GLN A 17 -22.04 26.47 18.92
CA GLN A 17 -22.59 25.43 19.79
C GLN A 17 -22.79 24.04 19.14
N THR A 18 -22.16 23.74 18.00
CA THR A 18 -22.38 22.47 17.28
C THR A 18 -21.18 21.51 17.25
N TYR A 19 -20.16 21.72 18.09
CA TYR A 19 -18.98 20.83 18.18
C TYR A 19 -18.96 19.92 19.42
N PHE A 20 -20.09 19.74 20.13
CA PHE A 20 -20.21 18.80 21.25
C PHE A 20 -21.08 17.60 20.88
N GLY A 21 -20.52 16.69 20.08
CA GLY A 21 -21.17 15.44 19.66
C GLY A 21 -20.15 14.32 19.37
N ASN A 22 -19.18 14.11 20.25
CA ASN A 22 -17.97 13.32 20.01
C ASN A 22 -18.09 11.79 20.11
N GLY A 23 -19.30 11.22 20.08
CA GLY A 23 -19.49 9.75 20.06
C GLY A 23 -19.99 9.18 18.72
N PHE A 24 -20.87 9.91 18.04
CA PHE A 24 -21.58 9.42 16.85
C PHE A 24 -20.94 9.86 15.53
N SER A 25 -20.22 11.00 15.52
CA SER A 25 -19.54 11.53 14.34
C SER A 25 -18.37 10.64 13.88
N TRP A 26 -17.55 10.14 14.81
CA TRP A 26 -16.39 9.30 14.49
C TRP A 26 -16.77 7.99 13.80
N LEU A 27 -17.85 7.34 14.24
CA LEU A 27 -18.33 6.10 13.60
C LEU A 27 -18.86 6.37 12.19
N HIS A 28 -19.51 7.52 11.96
CA HIS A 28 -19.94 7.93 10.62
C HIS A 28 -18.76 8.27 9.71
N THR A 29 -17.76 9.01 10.20
CA THR A 29 -16.55 9.35 9.46
C THR A 29 -15.73 8.10 9.15
N LEU A 30 -15.53 7.19 10.10
CA LEU A 30 -14.85 5.91 9.89
C LEU A 30 -15.61 5.01 8.92
N ARG A 31 -16.95 4.96 9.00
CA ARG A 31 -17.77 4.21 8.05
C ARG A 31 -17.64 4.78 6.64
N ASN A 32 -17.67 6.10 6.48
CA ASN A 32 -17.49 6.76 5.20
C ASN A 32 -16.08 6.54 4.63
N ALA A 33 -15.05 6.71 5.46
CA ALA A 33 -13.65 6.45 5.10
C ALA A 33 -13.44 5.00 4.65
N TRP A 34 -13.97 4.02 5.40
CA TRP A 34 -13.89 2.61 5.04
C TRP A 34 -14.54 2.28 3.70
N ILE A 35 -15.69 2.90 3.39
CA ILE A 35 -16.37 2.72 2.11
C ILE A 35 -15.49 3.21 0.95
N ILE A 36 -14.83 4.36 1.13
CA ILE A 36 -13.90 4.92 0.14
C ILE A 36 -12.67 4.02 0.01
N THR A 37 -11.98 3.73 1.11
CA THR A 37 -10.79 2.87 1.12
C THR A 37 -11.07 1.51 0.48
N ARG A 38 -12.23 0.88 0.73
CA ARG A 38 -12.58 -0.40 0.11
C ARG A 38 -12.73 -0.31 -1.41
N ARG A 39 -13.21 0.83 -1.93
CA ARG A 39 -13.32 1.07 -3.37
C ARG A 39 -11.94 1.26 -3.99
N GLU A 40 -11.10 2.10 -3.40
CA GLU A 40 -9.72 2.37 -3.86
C GLU A 40 -8.85 1.11 -3.81
N VAL A 41 -8.94 0.32 -2.74
CA VAL A 41 -8.20 -0.95 -2.59
C VAL A 41 -8.64 -1.95 -3.65
N ARG A 42 -9.95 -2.07 -3.91
CA ARG A 42 -10.46 -2.95 -4.96
C ARG A 42 -10.00 -2.51 -6.35
N ASP A 43 -9.95 -1.20 -6.59
CA ASP A 43 -9.47 -0.66 -7.86
C ASP A 43 -7.97 -0.94 -8.04
N SER A 44 -7.18 -0.77 -6.98
CA SER A 44 -5.75 -1.14 -6.95
C SER A 44 -5.51 -2.62 -7.26
N PHE A 45 -6.34 -3.52 -6.71
CA PHE A 45 -6.28 -4.95 -7.03
C PHE A 45 -6.81 -5.29 -8.44
N ARG A 46 -7.47 -4.37 -9.13
CA ARG A 46 -7.90 -4.56 -10.52
C ARG A 46 -6.91 -3.98 -11.54
N ASP A 47 -5.87 -3.30 -11.06
CA ASP A 47 -4.76 -2.90 -11.89
C ASP A 47 -3.92 -4.13 -12.27
N TRP A 48 -4.11 -4.58 -13.51
CA TRP A 48 -3.39 -5.72 -14.07
C TRP A 48 -1.88 -5.50 -14.06
N ARG A 49 -1.40 -4.26 -14.08
CA ARG A 49 0.04 -3.93 -14.07
C ARG A 49 0.69 -4.18 -12.72
N ILE A 50 -0.07 -4.20 -11.63
CA ILE A 50 0.41 -4.50 -10.27
C ILE A 50 0.23 -6.00 -10.00
N VAL A 51 -0.97 -6.53 -10.26
CA VAL A 51 -1.30 -7.92 -9.92
C VAL A 51 -0.51 -8.93 -10.74
N VAL A 52 -0.36 -8.70 -12.05
CA VAL A 52 0.34 -9.65 -12.93
C VAL A 52 1.80 -9.87 -12.50
N PRO A 53 2.66 -8.84 -12.35
CA PRO A 53 4.05 -9.07 -11.97
C PRO A 53 4.17 -9.66 -10.56
N ILE A 54 3.35 -9.25 -9.58
CA ILE A 54 3.38 -9.84 -8.23
C ILE A 54 3.04 -11.33 -8.31
N PHE A 55 1.95 -11.68 -8.99
CA PHE A 55 1.49 -13.07 -9.06
C PHE A 55 2.46 -13.95 -9.86
N LEU A 56 2.96 -13.42 -10.99
CA LEU A 56 3.95 -14.08 -11.82
C LEU A 56 5.24 -14.32 -11.04
N LEU A 57 5.82 -13.31 -10.40
CA LEU A 57 7.05 -13.44 -9.64
C LEU A 57 6.85 -14.35 -8.42
N THR A 58 5.76 -14.21 -7.68
CA THR A 58 5.47 -15.01 -6.49
C THR A 58 5.34 -16.50 -6.82
N LEU A 59 4.79 -16.87 -7.99
CA LEU A 59 4.72 -18.27 -8.41
C LEU A 59 5.99 -18.76 -9.11
N PHE A 60 6.65 -17.88 -9.86
CA PHE A 60 7.85 -18.22 -10.61
C PHE A 60 9.06 -18.42 -9.71
N PHE A 61 9.30 -17.54 -8.74
CA PHE A 61 10.49 -17.61 -7.87
C PHE A 61 10.60 -18.89 -7.04
N PRO A 62 9.54 -19.41 -6.40
CA PRO A 62 9.61 -20.68 -5.67
C PRO A 62 9.98 -21.86 -6.56
N THR A 63 9.44 -21.90 -7.78
CA THR A 63 9.75 -22.97 -8.75
C THR A 63 11.20 -22.88 -9.21
N LEU A 64 11.67 -21.66 -9.51
CA LEU A 64 13.06 -21.40 -9.87
C LEU A 64 14.02 -21.75 -8.73
N ALA A 65 13.68 -21.39 -7.49
CA ALA A 65 14.46 -21.72 -6.30
C ALA A 65 14.57 -23.24 -6.12
N ASN A 66 13.46 -23.97 -6.21
CA ASN A 66 13.46 -25.43 -6.07
C ASN A 66 14.28 -26.11 -7.18
N PHE A 67 14.18 -25.62 -8.43
CA PHE A 67 14.97 -26.11 -9.55
C PHE A 67 16.46 -25.84 -9.34
N THR A 68 16.83 -24.61 -9.00
CA THR A 68 18.22 -24.20 -8.79
C THR A 68 18.86 -25.01 -7.66
N SER A 69 18.16 -25.23 -6.54
CA SER A 69 18.65 -26.06 -5.44
C SER A 69 19.02 -27.47 -5.90
N ARG A 70 18.18 -28.11 -6.72
CA ARG A 70 18.44 -29.46 -7.24
C ARG A 70 19.63 -29.48 -8.18
N VAL A 71 19.72 -28.50 -9.09
CA VAL A 71 20.86 -28.39 -10.01
C VAL A 71 22.16 -28.18 -9.23
N PHE A 72 22.14 -27.32 -8.21
CA PHE A 72 23.29 -27.03 -7.38
C PHE A 72 23.77 -28.27 -6.63
N ILE A 73 22.88 -28.97 -5.91
CA ILE A 73 23.22 -30.21 -5.18
C ILE A 73 23.83 -31.23 -6.15
N ASN A 74 23.15 -31.50 -7.27
CA ASN A 74 23.64 -32.46 -8.26
C ASN A 74 24.97 -32.07 -8.90
N TYR A 75 25.31 -30.78 -8.95
CA TYR A 75 26.59 -30.31 -9.48
C TYR A 75 27.73 -30.52 -8.48
N PHE A 76 27.52 -30.19 -7.20
CA PHE A 76 28.54 -30.32 -6.16
C PHE A 76 28.76 -31.76 -5.71
N ASP A 77 27.70 -32.58 -5.63
CA ASP A 77 27.80 -33.99 -5.29
C ASP A 77 28.69 -34.75 -6.31
N LYS A 78 28.62 -34.36 -7.60
CA LYS A 78 29.49 -34.90 -8.65
C LYS A 78 30.96 -34.51 -8.50
N GLN A 79 31.24 -33.38 -7.86
CA GLN A 79 32.60 -32.88 -7.63
C GLN A 79 33.19 -33.42 -6.31
N GLY A 80 32.47 -34.28 -5.58
CA GLY A 80 32.89 -34.83 -4.30
C GLY A 80 32.77 -33.85 -3.13
N ALA A 81 32.01 -32.76 -3.30
CA ALA A 81 31.68 -31.81 -2.25
C ALA A 81 30.23 -32.03 -1.79
N ASP A 82 29.94 -31.88 -0.49
CA ASP A 82 28.57 -31.96 0.04
C ASP A 82 27.75 -30.73 -0.37
N GLY A 83 27.13 -30.78 -1.55
CA GLY A 83 26.31 -29.69 -2.07
C GLY A 83 25.11 -29.35 -1.19
N LYS A 84 24.68 -30.33 -0.38
CA LYS A 84 23.57 -30.21 0.54
C LYS A 84 23.87 -29.29 1.73
N GLU A 85 25.09 -29.36 2.28
CA GLU A 85 25.52 -28.56 3.42
C GLU A 85 25.59 -27.07 3.05
N PHE A 86 26.02 -26.76 1.82
CA PHE A 86 25.97 -25.42 1.29
C PHE A 86 24.52 -24.91 1.21
N ILE A 87 23.61 -25.66 0.58
CA ILE A 87 22.20 -25.25 0.43
C ILE A 87 21.50 -25.07 1.79
N GLU A 88 21.83 -25.89 2.79
CA GLU A 88 21.29 -25.73 4.14
C GLU A 88 21.65 -24.37 4.77
N ALA A 89 22.83 -23.82 4.46
CA ALA A 89 23.18 -22.46 4.86
C ALA A 89 22.35 -21.37 4.13
N PHE A 90 21.86 -21.66 2.92
CA PHE A 90 20.98 -20.76 2.14
C PHE A 90 19.49 -20.94 2.44
N LEU A 91 19.08 -22.00 3.16
CA LEU A 91 17.69 -22.23 3.53
C LEU A 91 17.01 -21.04 4.23
N PRO A 92 17.64 -20.26 5.12
CA PRO A 92 17.02 -19.06 5.67
C PRO A 92 17.01 -17.89 4.69
N LEU A 93 18.00 -17.78 3.81
CA LEU A 93 18.14 -16.66 2.86
C LEU A 93 17.20 -16.80 1.66
N MET A 94 17.00 -18.02 1.17
CA MET A 94 16.28 -18.29 -0.08
C MET A 94 14.80 -17.91 -0.01
N PRO A 95 14.02 -18.28 1.03
CA PRO A 95 12.64 -17.82 1.20
C PRO A 95 12.55 -16.31 1.43
N MET A 96 13.54 -15.70 2.08
CA MET A 96 13.60 -14.25 2.24
C MET A 96 13.73 -13.55 0.89
N LEU A 97 14.63 -14.02 0.02
CA LEU A 97 14.76 -13.50 -1.35
C LEU A 97 13.47 -13.74 -2.16
N VAL A 98 12.94 -14.96 -2.13
CA VAL A 98 11.71 -15.33 -2.84
C VAL A 98 10.50 -14.48 -2.39
N GLY A 99 10.42 -14.14 -1.10
CA GLY A 99 9.35 -13.30 -0.55
C GLY A 99 9.58 -11.81 -0.72
N PHE A 100 10.83 -11.35 -0.64
CA PHE A 100 11.18 -9.93 -0.73
C PHE A 100 11.13 -9.40 -2.18
N PHE A 101 11.48 -10.23 -3.17
CA PHE A 101 11.57 -9.79 -4.56
C PHE A 101 10.23 -9.32 -5.16
N PRO A 102 9.10 -10.06 -5.00
CA PRO A 102 7.81 -9.59 -5.48
C PRO A 102 7.34 -8.31 -4.77
N VAL A 103 7.65 -8.18 -3.46
CA VAL A 103 7.30 -7.03 -2.64
C VAL A 103 8.07 -5.77 -3.05
N SER A 104 9.37 -5.90 -3.36
CA SER A 104 10.17 -4.76 -3.79
C SER A 104 9.69 -4.19 -5.13
N ILE A 105 9.30 -5.04 -6.08
CA ILE A 105 8.70 -4.60 -7.35
C ILE A 105 7.34 -3.92 -7.11
N SER A 106 6.50 -4.47 -6.23
CA SER A 106 5.24 -3.82 -5.84
C SER A 106 5.48 -2.42 -5.29
N LEU A 107 6.52 -2.23 -4.46
CA LEU A 107 6.87 -0.94 -3.89
C LEU A 107 7.33 0.06 -4.97
N VAL A 108 8.15 -0.38 -5.92
CA VAL A 108 8.62 0.48 -7.03
C VAL A 108 7.44 0.98 -7.86
N ILE A 109 6.50 0.10 -8.22
CA ILE A 109 5.33 0.47 -9.02
C ILE A 109 4.43 1.47 -8.26
N ALA A 110 4.26 1.27 -6.96
CA ALA A 110 3.52 2.21 -6.10
C ALA A 110 4.22 3.58 -6.02
N LEU A 111 5.56 3.60 -6.00
CA LEU A 111 6.33 4.84 -6.01
C LEU A 111 6.23 5.55 -7.38
N GLU A 112 6.34 4.81 -8.49
CA GLU A 112 6.18 5.37 -9.85
C GLU A 112 4.80 6.01 -10.02
N THR A 113 3.74 5.39 -9.50
CA THR A 113 2.39 5.95 -9.51
C THR A 113 2.26 7.17 -8.61
N PHE A 114 2.82 7.14 -7.40
CA PHE A 114 2.81 8.29 -6.49
C PHE A 114 3.59 9.49 -7.04
N VAL A 115 4.78 9.24 -7.60
CA VAL A 115 5.60 10.27 -8.24
C VAL A 115 4.91 10.82 -9.48
N GLY A 116 4.30 9.96 -10.30
CA GLY A 116 3.51 10.38 -11.46
C GLY A 116 2.32 11.27 -11.09
N GLU A 117 1.67 11.02 -9.95
CA GLU A 117 0.57 11.83 -9.44
C GLU A 117 1.06 13.16 -8.84
N LYS A 118 2.19 13.14 -8.12
CA LYS A 118 2.88 14.34 -7.60
C LYS A 118 3.31 15.28 -8.74
N GLU A 119 3.90 14.76 -9.81
CA GLU A 119 4.37 15.57 -10.94
C GLU A 119 3.23 16.25 -11.72
N ARG A 120 2.02 15.69 -11.64
CA ARG A 120 0.80 16.24 -12.26
C ARG A 120 0.08 17.30 -11.42
N ARG A 121 0.63 17.69 -10.26
CA ARG A 121 0.08 18.70 -9.33
C ARG A 121 -1.33 18.43 -8.81
N SER A 122 -1.79 17.18 -8.71
CA SER A 122 -3.13 16.87 -8.16
C SER A 122 -3.19 16.90 -6.63
N LEU A 123 -2.04 16.96 -5.94
CA LEU A 123 -1.95 17.04 -4.48
C LEU A 123 -2.00 18.49 -3.95
N GLU A 124 -1.61 19.48 -4.75
CA GLU A 124 -1.63 20.90 -4.35
C GLU A 124 -3.07 21.44 -4.12
N PRO A 125 -4.09 21.08 -4.93
CA PRO A 125 -5.47 21.53 -4.72
C PRO A 125 -6.17 20.89 -3.51
N LEU A 126 -5.69 19.74 -3.01
CA LEU A 126 -6.27 19.02 -1.86
C LEU A 126 -5.72 19.48 -0.52
N LEU A 127 -4.56 20.14 -0.49
CA LEU A 127 -3.93 20.69 0.72
C LEU A 127 -4.04 22.22 0.84
N SER A 128 -4.66 22.88 -0.15
CA SER A 128 -4.85 24.34 -0.19
C SER A 128 -6.26 24.82 0.14
N THR A 129 -7.17 23.92 0.55
CA THR A 129 -8.51 24.25 1.08
C THR A 129 -8.52 23.98 2.58
#